data_AF-A0A7Y2ZS94-F1
#
_entry.id   AF-A0A7Y2ZS94-F1
#
_cell.length_a   1.000
_cell.length_b   1.000
_cell.length_c   1.000
_cell.angle_alpha   90.00
_cell.angle_beta   90.00
_cell.angle_gamma   90.00
#
_symmetry.space_group_name_H-M   'P 1'
#
loop_
_entity.id
_entity.type
_entity.pdbx_description
1 polymer ?
#
loop_
_entity_poly.entity_id
_entity_poly.type
_entity_poly.pdbx_seq_one_letter_code
_entity_poly.pdbx_strand_id
1 'polypeptide(L)'
;MPLYKTISPNSQTIVKIWKITESYEDLLLPLDLKKNSLERVLGMKSELHQRGFLSVRHLLRDSGYTDQDLYYDLNGKPHLKDGNHISITHSFTFSAIIISDKEVGIDIEMQRDKIAKIATKFIDFEFQYLEKDSDCYVRRLTVIWGIKESLYKLFATPGMLFKDHFLVIPFLIADG
;
A
#
# COMPACT_ATOMS: atom_id res chain seq x y z
N MET A 1 19.17 -4.29 -9.31
CA MET A 1 18.00 -3.48 -9.69
C MET A 1 16.99 -3.55 -8.56
N PRO A 2 16.56 -2.40 -8.04
CA PRO A 2 15.70 -2.31 -6.85
C PRO A 2 14.19 -2.41 -7.13
N LEU A 3 13.75 -2.19 -8.38
CA LEU A 3 12.42 -2.60 -8.84
C LEU A 3 12.31 -4.14 -8.72
N TYR A 4 11.44 -4.59 -7.83
CA TYR A 4 11.31 -5.99 -7.46
C TYR A 4 10.37 -6.74 -8.40
N LYS A 5 9.21 -6.15 -8.70
CA LYS A 5 8.19 -6.79 -9.54
C LYS A 5 7.29 -5.75 -10.19
N THR A 6 6.89 -6.03 -11.42
CA THR A 6 5.82 -5.34 -12.14
C THR A 6 4.70 -6.32 -12.41
N ILE A 7 3.45 -5.91 -12.17
CA ILE A 7 2.25 -6.70 -12.46
C ILE A 7 1.34 -5.82 -13.32
N SER A 8 0.82 -6.39 -14.41
CA SER A 8 -0.14 -5.71 -15.28
C SER A 8 -1.43 -6.52 -15.33
N PRO A 9 -2.39 -6.28 -14.41
CA PRO A 9 -3.66 -7.00 -14.39
C PRO A 9 -4.45 -6.85 -15.70
N ASN A 10 -4.27 -5.73 -16.39
CA ASN A 10 -4.84 -5.44 -17.70
C ASN A 10 -4.00 -4.36 -18.40
N SER A 11 -4.39 -3.97 -19.62
CA SER A 11 -3.68 -2.97 -20.43
C SER A 11 -3.71 -1.54 -19.89
N GLN A 12 -4.60 -1.23 -18.95
CA GLN A 12 -4.78 0.10 -18.38
C GLN A 12 -4.17 0.23 -16.98
N THR A 13 -3.78 -0.89 -16.35
CA THR A 13 -3.40 -0.93 -14.94
C THR A 13 -2.02 -1.52 -14.76
N ILE A 14 -1.16 -0.79 -14.06
CA ILE A 14 0.18 -1.23 -13.72
C ILE A 14 0.42 -1.14 -12.23
N VAL A 15 0.96 -2.21 -11.67
CA VAL A 15 1.46 -2.29 -10.30
C VAL A 15 2.97 -2.40 -10.37
N LYS A 16 3.67 -1.60 -9.56
CA LYS A 16 5.12 -1.70 -9.40
C LYS A 16 5.47 -1.82 -7.92
N ILE A 17 6.35 -2.76 -7.62
CA ILE A 17 6.79 -3.10 -6.27
C ILE A 17 8.30 -2.87 -6.21
N TRP A 18 8.74 -2.12 -5.20
CA TRP A 18 10.13 -1.81 -4.94
C TRP A 18 10.61 -2.55 -3.70
N LYS A 19 11.79 -3.16 -3.77
CA LYS A 19 12.47 -3.70 -2.59
C LYS A 19 13.52 -2.69 -2.12
N ILE A 20 13.27 -2.12 -0.95
CA ILE A 20 14.10 -1.07 -0.35
C ILE A 20 15.36 -1.72 0.22
N THR A 21 16.49 -1.47 -0.43
CA THR A 21 17.82 -1.97 -0.04
C THR A 21 18.82 -0.84 0.17
N GLU A 22 18.57 0.30 -0.46
CA GLU A 22 19.39 1.51 -0.51
C GLU A 22 19.31 2.32 0.78
N SER A 23 20.37 3.07 1.10
CA SER A 23 20.38 3.98 2.24
C SER A 23 19.39 5.15 2.08
N TYR A 24 19.15 5.91 3.14
CA TYR A 24 18.37 7.14 3.06
C TYR A 24 18.98 8.13 2.06
N GLU A 25 20.29 8.31 2.10
CA GLU A 25 21.04 9.23 1.25
C GLU A 25 20.94 8.84 -0.22
N ASP A 26 21.14 7.56 -0.53
CA ASP A 26 21.03 7.04 -1.90
C ASP A 26 19.62 7.22 -2.48
N LEU A 27 18.59 7.04 -1.65
CA LEU A 27 17.20 7.25 -2.06
C LEU A 27 16.88 8.73 -2.26
N LEU A 28 17.43 9.63 -1.44
CA LEU A 28 17.12 11.05 -1.48
C LEU A 28 17.85 11.77 -2.62
N LEU A 29 19.13 11.50 -2.81
CA LEU A 29 20.04 12.24 -3.69
C LEU A 29 19.50 12.48 -5.11
N PRO A 30 18.88 11.50 -5.80
CA PRO A 30 18.46 11.70 -7.18
C PRO A 30 17.07 12.35 -7.29
N LEU A 31 16.35 12.60 -6.19
CA LEU A 31 14.97 13.07 -6.19
C LEU A 31 14.88 14.59 -6.12
N ASP A 32 14.06 15.18 -7.00
CA ASP A 32 13.56 16.55 -6.86
C ASP A 32 12.23 16.53 -6.11
N LEU A 33 12.29 16.82 -4.80
CA LEU A 33 11.11 16.80 -3.92
C LEU A 33 10.49 18.19 -3.80
N LYS A 34 9.16 18.25 -3.72
CA LYS A 34 8.48 19.47 -3.26
C LYS A 34 8.95 19.82 -1.86
N LYS A 35 8.87 21.11 -1.52
CA LYS A 35 9.13 21.62 -0.17
C LYS A 35 8.33 20.86 0.90
N ASN A 36 7.02 20.66 0.69
CA ASN A 36 6.17 19.94 1.64
C ASN A 36 6.52 18.43 1.73
N SER A 37 6.93 17.79 0.63
CA SER A 37 7.41 16.40 0.63
C SER A 37 8.73 16.27 1.40
N LEU A 38 9.64 17.23 1.23
CA LEU A 38 10.91 17.28 1.97
C LEU A 38 10.66 17.50 3.46
N GLU A 39 9.81 18.46 3.83
CA GLU A 39 9.41 18.69 5.22
C GLU A 39 8.77 17.43 5.83
N ARG A 40 7.91 16.75 5.06
CA ARG A 40 7.26 15.52 5.49
C ARG A 40 8.25 14.40 5.77
N VAL A 41 9.23 14.15 4.89
CA VAL A 41 10.23 13.08 5.13
C VAL A 41 11.15 13.42 6.29
N LEU A 42 11.58 14.69 6.43
CA LEU A 42 12.40 15.14 7.55
C LEU A 42 11.68 15.07 8.90
N GLY A 43 10.36 15.25 8.91
CA GLY A 43 9.52 15.12 10.11
C GLY A 43 9.27 13.69 10.57
N MET A 44 9.61 12.66 9.78
CA MET A 44 9.42 11.27 10.16
C MET A 44 10.48 10.82 11.18
N LYS A 45 10.05 10.12 12.24
CA LYS A 45 10.96 9.66 13.31
C LYS A 45 11.79 8.42 12.96
N SER A 46 11.35 7.64 11.97
CA SER A 46 11.95 6.35 11.64
C SER A 46 12.56 6.39 10.26
N GLU A 47 13.84 6.04 10.16
CA GLU A 47 14.53 5.93 8.88
C GLU A 47 13.86 4.91 7.95
N LEU A 48 13.31 3.82 8.50
CA LEU A 48 12.55 2.85 7.72
C LEU A 48 11.33 3.50 7.04
N HIS A 49 10.61 4.38 7.77
CA HIS A 49 9.48 5.11 7.21
C HIS A 49 9.94 6.18 6.20
N GLN A 50 11.06 6.86 6.46
CA GLN A 50 11.66 7.79 5.50
C GLN A 50 12.02 7.10 4.19
N ARG A 51 12.71 5.97 4.26
CA ARG A 51 13.08 5.15 3.10
C ARG A 51 11.85 4.61 2.38
N GLY A 52 10.81 4.20 3.12
CA GLY A 52 9.50 3.87 2.57
C GLY A 52 8.92 5.02 1.73
N PHE A 53 8.89 6.22 2.29
CA PHE A 53 8.40 7.41 1.60
C PHE A 53 9.20 7.77 0.35
N LEU A 54 10.54 7.70 0.41
CA LEU A 54 11.42 8.02 -0.72
C LEU A 54 11.35 6.96 -1.82
N SER A 55 11.28 5.67 -1.46
CA SER A 55 11.16 4.58 -2.44
C SER A 55 9.89 4.68 -3.30
N VAL A 56 8.79 5.21 -2.75
CA VAL A 56 7.59 5.53 -3.53
C VAL A 56 7.88 6.57 -4.62
N ARG A 57 8.78 7.54 -4.39
CA ARG A 57 9.15 8.53 -5.43
C ARG A 57 9.99 7.92 -6.53
N HIS A 58 10.79 6.91 -6.21
CA HIS A 58 11.46 6.11 -7.24
C HIS A 58 10.45 5.32 -8.08
N LEU A 59 9.42 4.73 -7.47
CA LEU A 59 8.34 4.08 -8.20
C LEU A 59 7.56 5.05 -9.12
N LEU A 60 7.34 6.29 -8.67
CA LEU A 60 6.76 7.35 -9.51
C LEU A 60 7.66 7.64 -10.72
N ARG A 61 8.96 7.87 -10.49
CA ARG A 61 9.94 8.15 -11.56
C ARG A 61 10.04 7.04 -12.58
N ASP A 62 10.09 5.80 -12.10
CA ASP A 62 10.10 4.62 -12.98
C ASP A 62 8.81 4.54 -13.81
N SER A 63 7.71 5.12 -13.34
CA SER A 63 6.42 5.21 -14.04
C SER A 63 6.24 6.48 -14.87
N GLY A 64 7.29 7.28 -15.04
CA GLY A 64 7.25 8.53 -15.82
C GLY A 64 6.70 9.74 -15.06
N TYR A 65 6.47 9.61 -13.76
CA TYR A 65 5.98 10.68 -12.89
C TYR A 65 7.08 11.23 -11.98
N THR A 66 6.85 12.41 -11.43
CA THR A 66 7.70 13.02 -10.42
C THR A 66 6.90 13.33 -9.16
N ASP A 67 7.57 13.73 -8.08
CA ASP A 67 6.88 14.24 -6.89
C ASP A 67 6.00 15.46 -7.24
N GLN A 68 6.33 16.19 -8.33
CA GLN A 68 5.56 17.31 -8.85
C GLN A 68 4.15 16.93 -9.31
N ASP A 69 3.97 15.72 -9.81
CA ASP A 69 2.71 15.25 -10.38
C ASP A 69 1.74 14.70 -9.34
N LEU A 70 2.24 14.37 -8.15
CA LEU A 70 1.47 13.80 -7.05
C LEU A 70 0.92 14.89 -6.12
N TYR A 71 -0.38 14.88 -5.84
CA TYR A 71 -0.99 15.69 -4.79
C TYR A 71 -1.89 14.84 -3.90
N TYR A 72 -2.26 15.39 -2.73
CA TYR A 72 -3.14 14.71 -1.78
C TYR A 72 -4.39 15.57 -1.59
N ASP A 73 -5.55 14.93 -1.52
CA ASP A 73 -6.81 15.62 -1.20
C ASP A 73 -6.98 15.84 0.31
N LEU A 74 -8.12 16.41 0.70
CA LEU A 74 -8.46 16.72 2.09
C LEU A 74 -8.52 15.47 2.99
N ASN A 75 -8.79 14.30 2.42
CA ASN A 75 -8.84 13.02 3.13
C ASN A 75 -7.48 12.30 3.11
N GLY A 76 -6.46 12.89 2.48
CA GLY A 76 -5.13 12.30 2.33
C GLY A 76 -5.05 11.21 1.24
N LYS A 77 -6.02 11.10 0.33
CA LYS A 77 -5.93 10.21 -0.83
C LYS A 77 -4.94 10.81 -1.84
N PRO A 78 -3.98 10.02 -2.38
CA PRO A 78 -3.08 10.49 -3.42
C PRO A 78 -3.78 10.58 -4.79
N HIS A 79 -3.41 11.57 -5.59
CA HIS A 79 -3.93 11.82 -6.93
C HIS A 79 -2.81 12.27 -7.89
N LEU A 80 -2.94 11.94 -9.17
CA LEU A 80 -2.04 12.42 -10.23
C LEU A 80 -2.70 13.55 -11.03
N LYS A 81 -1.88 14.52 -11.46
CA LYS A 81 -2.36 15.72 -12.19
C LYS A 81 -2.93 15.44 -13.58
N ASP A 82 -2.55 14.34 -14.19
CA ASP A 82 -3.00 13.95 -15.54
C ASP A 82 -4.38 13.27 -15.54
N GLY A 83 -4.98 13.07 -14.37
CA GLY A 83 -6.27 12.40 -14.21
C GLY A 83 -6.19 10.89 -14.06
N ASN A 84 -5.01 10.28 -14.16
CA ASN A 84 -4.84 8.88 -13.78
C ASN A 84 -5.00 8.71 -12.27
N HIS A 85 -5.48 7.54 -11.88
CA HIS A 85 -5.67 7.18 -10.48
C HIS A 85 -4.45 6.45 -9.96
N ILE A 86 -4.09 6.72 -8.70
CA ILE A 86 -2.97 6.08 -8.02
C ILE A 86 -3.39 5.61 -6.63
N SER A 87 -2.87 4.46 -6.22
CA SER A 87 -2.84 4.07 -4.81
C SER A 87 -1.42 3.67 -4.42
N ILE A 88 -1.05 4.01 -3.19
CA ILE A 88 0.32 3.88 -2.66
C ILE A 88 0.26 3.05 -1.38
N THR A 89 1.23 2.15 -1.22
CA THR A 89 1.41 1.38 0.02
C THR A 89 2.89 1.14 0.29
N HIS A 90 3.23 0.91 1.56
CA HIS A 90 4.55 0.44 1.96
C HIS A 90 4.43 -0.37 3.24
N SER A 91 5.24 -1.41 3.35
CA SER A 91 5.34 -2.23 4.55
C SER A 91 6.75 -2.76 4.67
N PHE A 92 7.41 -2.46 5.80
CA PHE A 92 8.80 -2.80 6.04
C PHE A 92 9.72 -2.34 4.90
N THR A 93 10.40 -3.27 4.24
CA THR A 93 11.38 -3.04 3.18
C THR A 93 10.77 -3.12 1.79
N PHE A 94 9.44 -3.00 1.69
CA PHE A 94 8.75 -2.93 0.42
C PHE A 94 7.85 -1.70 0.33
N SER A 95 7.79 -1.14 -0.86
CA SER A 95 6.77 -0.18 -1.26
C SER A 95 6.15 -0.61 -2.57
N ALA A 96 4.92 -0.17 -2.81
CA ALA A 96 4.23 -0.43 -4.06
C ALA A 96 3.36 0.76 -4.46
N ILE A 97 3.20 0.94 -5.76
CA ILE A 97 2.19 1.81 -6.35
C ILE A 97 1.37 1.01 -7.36
N ILE A 98 0.11 1.37 -7.50
CA ILE A 98 -0.77 0.99 -8.61
C ILE A 98 -1.20 2.25 -9.33
N ILE A 99 -1.16 2.26 -10.66
CA ILE A 99 -1.64 3.35 -11.51
C ILE A 99 -2.64 2.78 -12.52
N SER A 100 -3.75 3.48 -12.74
CA SER A 100 -4.80 3.07 -13.67
C SER A 100 -5.62 4.26 -14.19
N ASP A 101 -6.33 4.06 -15.30
CA ASP A 101 -7.34 5.00 -15.82
C ASP A 101 -8.68 4.92 -15.06
N LYS A 102 -8.79 4.03 -14.08
CA LYS A 102 -9.94 3.86 -13.18
C LYS A 102 -9.51 3.94 -11.72
N GLU A 103 -10.45 4.18 -10.83
CA GLU A 103 -10.17 4.15 -9.39
C GLU A 103 -9.56 2.81 -8.98
N VAL A 104 -8.47 2.90 -8.21
CA VAL A 104 -7.67 1.75 -7.78
C VAL A 104 -7.28 1.83 -6.31
N GLY A 105 -7.13 0.66 -5.69
CA GLY A 105 -6.60 0.49 -4.35
C GLY A 105 -5.57 -0.64 -4.35
N ILE A 106 -4.49 -0.48 -3.59
CA ILE A 106 -3.49 -1.53 -3.39
C ILE A 106 -3.00 -1.51 -1.95
N ASP A 107 -2.69 -2.69 -1.44
CA ASP A 107 -2.01 -2.83 -0.17
C ASP A 107 -0.93 -3.92 -0.20
N ILE A 108 0.09 -3.75 0.65
CA ILE A 108 1.20 -4.69 0.82
C ILE A 108 1.48 -4.82 2.30
N GLU A 109 1.55 -6.05 2.79
CA GLU A 109 1.60 -6.30 4.23
C GLU A 109 2.63 -7.35 4.60
N MET A 110 3.37 -7.07 5.66
CA MET A 110 4.31 -8.01 6.26
C MET A 110 3.53 -8.94 7.19
N GLN A 111 3.65 -10.25 6.97
CA GLN A 111 3.04 -11.24 7.85
C GLN A 111 3.68 -11.16 9.25
N ARG A 112 2.84 -10.90 10.27
CA ARG A 112 3.29 -10.77 11.67
C ARG A 112 2.20 -11.27 12.62
N ASP A 113 2.59 -12.02 13.66
CA ASP A 113 1.65 -12.58 14.64
C ASP A 113 0.83 -11.51 15.39
N LYS A 114 1.34 -10.27 15.43
CA LYS A 114 0.62 -9.14 16.03
C LYS A 114 -0.75 -8.91 15.38
N ILE A 115 -0.94 -9.31 14.12
CA ILE A 115 -2.21 -9.15 13.42
C ILE A 115 -3.35 -9.92 14.10
N ALA A 116 -3.05 -11.10 14.68
CA ALA A 116 -4.03 -11.90 15.41
C ALA A 116 -4.58 -11.14 16.64
N LYS A 117 -3.75 -10.31 17.28
CA LYS A 117 -4.15 -9.51 18.45
C LYS A 117 -5.13 -8.38 18.10
N ILE A 118 -5.16 -7.96 16.84
CA ILE A 118 -6.05 -6.89 16.36
C ILE A 118 -7.17 -7.41 15.45
N ALA A 119 -7.27 -8.72 15.23
CA ALA A 119 -8.25 -9.36 14.35
C ALA A 119 -9.68 -8.86 14.60
N THR A 120 -10.10 -8.81 15.87
CA THR A 120 -11.44 -8.35 16.28
C THR A 120 -11.77 -6.89 15.93
N LYS A 121 -10.79 -6.10 15.47
CA LYS A 121 -11.01 -4.74 14.98
C LYS A 121 -11.42 -4.69 13.51
N PHE A 122 -11.13 -5.72 12.73
CA PHE A 122 -11.32 -5.69 11.28
C PHE A 122 -12.03 -6.90 10.66
N ILE A 123 -12.13 -8.02 11.37
CA ILE A 123 -12.94 -9.17 10.94
C ILE A 123 -14.19 -9.33 11.81
N ASP A 124 -15.26 -9.83 11.18
CA ASP A 124 -16.50 -10.24 11.84
C ASP A 124 -17.07 -11.50 11.16
N PHE A 125 -17.70 -11.36 10.00
CA PHE A 125 -18.16 -12.48 9.16
C PHE A 125 -17.06 -13.54 8.92
N GLU A 126 -15.82 -13.11 8.74
CA GLU A 126 -14.70 -13.99 8.42
C GLU A 126 -14.37 -14.99 9.55
N PHE A 127 -14.78 -14.72 10.79
CA PHE A 127 -14.65 -15.70 11.88
C PHE A 127 -15.40 -17.02 11.59
N GLN A 128 -16.37 -17.02 10.69
CA GLN A 128 -17.14 -18.21 10.34
C GLN A 128 -16.32 -19.28 9.59
N TYR A 129 -15.24 -18.89 8.91
CA TYR A 129 -14.41 -19.81 8.12
C TYR A 129 -12.91 -19.77 8.48
N LEU A 130 -12.53 -18.94 9.46
CA LEU A 130 -11.16 -18.88 9.97
C LEU A 130 -10.99 -19.80 11.19
N GLU A 131 -10.09 -20.76 11.07
CA GLU A 131 -9.67 -21.63 12.17
C GLU A 131 -8.49 -21.01 12.92
N LYS A 132 -8.70 -20.63 14.19
CA LYS A 132 -7.69 -19.95 15.02
C LYS A 132 -6.44 -20.79 15.28
N ASP A 133 -6.61 -22.09 15.41
CA ASP A 133 -5.53 -23.04 15.72
C ASP A 133 -4.81 -23.54 14.45
N SER A 134 -5.22 -23.07 13.27
CA SER A 134 -4.58 -23.44 12.01
C SER A 134 -3.24 -22.74 11.84
N ASP A 135 -2.23 -23.46 11.35
CA ASP A 135 -0.92 -22.91 10.98
C ASP A 135 -1.01 -21.76 9.96
N CYS A 136 -2.09 -21.70 9.18
CA CYS A 136 -2.31 -20.64 8.20
C CYS A 136 -3.11 -19.44 8.73
N TYR A 137 -3.54 -19.43 10.01
CA TYR A 137 -4.41 -18.40 10.57
C TYR A 137 -3.83 -16.99 10.43
N VAL A 138 -2.57 -16.79 10.83
CA VAL A 138 -1.88 -15.49 10.71
C VAL A 138 -1.80 -15.05 9.25
N ARG A 139 -1.46 -15.96 8.35
CA ARG A 139 -1.35 -15.67 6.92
C ARG A 139 -2.70 -15.28 6.31
N ARG A 140 -3.78 -15.98 6.66
CA ARG A 140 -5.14 -15.65 6.22
C ARG A 140 -5.60 -14.29 6.75
N LEU A 141 -5.34 -13.99 8.02
CA LEU A 141 -5.61 -12.67 8.59
C LEU A 141 -4.86 -11.56 7.85
N THR A 142 -3.59 -11.79 7.49
CA THR A 142 -2.80 -10.83 6.71
C THR A 142 -3.40 -10.57 5.33
N VAL A 143 -3.87 -11.62 4.65
CA VAL A 143 -4.57 -11.46 3.36
C VAL A 143 -5.88 -10.67 3.53
N ILE A 144 -6.71 -11.02 4.51
CA ILE A 144 -7.98 -10.30 4.77
C ILE A 144 -7.73 -8.83 5.09
N TRP A 145 -6.72 -8.56 5.92
CA TRP A 145 -6.32 -7.19 6.25
C TRP A 145 -5.89 -6.41 5.02
N GLY A 146 -5.01 -6.98 4.18
CA GLY A 146 -4.60 -6.33 2.93
C GLY A 146 -5.75 -6.11 1.95
N ILE A 147 -6.71 -7.04 1.86
CA ILE A 147 -7.93 -6.84 1.07
C ILE A 147 -8.72 -5.64 1.60
N LYS A 148 -9.01 -5.58 2.90
CA LYS A 148 -9.80 -4.48 3.49
C LYS A 148 -9.09 -3.13 3.41
N GLU A 149 -7.78 -3.08 3.63
CA GLU A 149 -6.97 -1.87 3.45
C GLU A 149 -6.96 -1.41 1.98
N SER A 150 -6.86 -2.34 1.03
CA SER A 150 -6.92 -1.98 -0.40
C SER A 150 -8.28 -1.39 -0.80
N LEU A 151 -9.39 -1.94 -0.28
CA LEU A 151 -10.73 -1.40 -0.47
C LEU A 151 -10.88 -0.04 0.20
N TYR A 152 -10.36 0.13 1.41
CA TYR A 152 -10.38 1.42 2.10
C TYR A 152 -9.68 2.52 1.31
N LYS A 153 -8.51 2.22 0.72
CA LYS A 153 -7.77 3.15 -0.14
C LYS A 153 -8.51 3.45 -1.45
N LEU A 154 -9.15 2.45 -2.04
CA LEU A 154 -9.98 2.62 -3.22
C LEU A 154 -11.11 3.63 -2.97
N PHE A 155 -11.91 3.39 -1.93
CA PHE A 155 -13.10 4.19 -1.63
C PHE A 155 -12.80 5.53 -0.94
N ALA A 156 -11.75 5.61 -0.11
CA ALA A 156 -11.30 6.82 0.60
C ALA A 156 -12.42 7.65 1.27
N THR A 157 -13.46 6.97 1.73
CA THR A 157 -14.67 7.58 2.29
C THR A 157 -14.55 7.70 3.81
N PRO A 158 -14.62 8.92 4.39
CA PRO A 158 -14.57 9.10 5.83
C PRO A 158 -15.67 8.33 6.56
N GLY A 159 -15.32 7.72 7.69
CA GLY A 159 -16.26 6.97 8.52
C GLY A 159 -16.47 5.50 8.13
N MET A 160 -15.78 5.00 7.08
CA MET A 160 -15.82 3.57 6.79
C MET A 160 -15.19 2.74 7.90
N LEU A 161 -15.93 1.74 8.35
CA LEU A 161 -15.55 0.74 9.34
C LEU A 161 -15.34 -0.62 8.66
N PHE A 162 -14.19 -1.25 8.90
CA PHE A 162 -13.79 -2.50 8.23
C PHE A 162 -14.72 -3.68 8.47
N LYS A 163 -15.32 -3.76 9.65
CA LYS A 163 -16.26 -4.83 10.00
C LYS A 163 -17.61 -4.66 9.33
N ASP A 164 -18.06 -3.40 9.23
CA ASP A 164 -19.43 -3.10 8.86
C ASP A 164 -19.59 -2.88 7.34
N HIS A 165 -18.52 -2.46 6.65
CA HIS A 165 -18.59 -2.06 5.25
C HIS A 165 -17.83 -3.00 4.30
N PHE A 166 -16.94 -3.85 4.81
CA PHE A 166 -16.14 -4.76 3.98
C PHE A 166 -16.30 -6.20 4.44
N LEU A 167 -16.66 -7.07 3.50
CA LEU A 167 -16.80 -8.50 3.71
C LEU A 167 -15.83 -9.23 2.79
N VAL A 168 -15.04 -10.15 3.35
CA VAL A 168 -14.22 -11.08 2.58
C VAL A 168 -14.88 -12.45 2.59
N ILE A 169 -15.17 -12.98 1.41
CA ILE A 169 -15.72 -14.33 1.26
C ILE A 169 -14.61 -15.38 1.45
N PRO A 170 -14.94 -16.66 1.76
CA PRO A 170 -13.95 -17.73 1.85
C PRO A 170 -13.05 -17.79 0.61
N PHE A 171 -11.75 -17.96 0.82
CA PHE A 171 -10.73 -18.04 -0.22
C PHE A 171 -9.67 -19.09 0.13
N LEU A 172 -8.94 -19.56 -0.87
CA LEU A 172 -7.76 -20.39 -0.70
C LEU A 172 -6.50 -19.54 -0.85
N ILE A 173 -5.48 -19.86 -0.07
CA ILE A 173 -4.17 -19.18 -0.14
C ILE A 173 -3.50 -19.36 -1.52
N ALA A 174 -3.86 -20.40 -2.25
CA ALA A 174 -3.36 -20.68 -3.60
C ALA A 174 -4.01 -19.82 -4.70
N ASP A 175 -5.04 -19.01 -4.37
CA ASP A 175 -5.78 -18.20 -5.36
C ASP A 175 -5.03 -16.95 -5.82
N GLY A 176 -3.82 -16.68 -5.29
CA GLY A 176 -3.03 -15.46 -5.54
C GLY A 176 -1.68 -15.67 -6.22
#